data_AF-A0A931PLX9-F1
#
_entry.id   AF-A0A931PLX9-F1
#
_cell.length_a   1.000
_cell.length_b   1.000
_cell.length_c   1.000
_cell.angle_alpha   90.00
_cell.angle_beta   90.00
_cell.angle_gamma   90.00
#
_symmetry.space_group_name_H-M   'P 1'
#
loop_
_entity.id
_entity.type
_entity.pdbx_description
1 polymer ?
#
loop_
_entity_poly.entity_id
_entity_poly.type
_entity_poly.pdbx_seq_one_letter_code
_entity_poly.pdbx_strand_id
1 'polypeptide(L)'
;MLIDPSTAAPASVYKLLIGCVVPRPIAWVSTVGGDGVNNLAPFSFFMGVCNDPPTIAFSSGPRGGDVGGAAVGKKDTVRNVELTGDFVVNVVDDALAEQMNLTSGEYPADVDEFALAG
;
A
#
# COMPACT_ATOMS: atom_id res chain seq x y z
N MET A 1 4.27 29.21 8.49
CA MET A 1 3.77 28.37 9.58
C MET A 1 4.88 27.40 9.96
N LEU A 2 5.21 27.27 11.23
CA LEU A 2 6.15 26.26 11.73
C LEU A 2 5.32 25.17 12.43
N ILE A 3 5.57 23.91 12.10
CA ILE A 3 4.84 22.76 12.65
C ILE A 3 5.87 21.79 13.21
N ASP A 4 5.75 21.47 14.51
CA ASP A 4 6.58 20.48 15.17
C ASP A 4 5.84 19.13 15.18
N PRO A 5 6.31 18.11 14.43
CA PRO A 5 5.66 16.81 14.36
C PRO A 5 5.69 16.04 15.69
N SER A 6 6.57 16.40 16.63
CA SER A 6 6.64 15.74 17.95
C SER A 6 5.51 16.18 18.90
N THR A 7 4.86 17.31 18.62
CA THR A 7 3.78 17.88 19.45
C THR A 7 2.44 17.91 18.74
N ALA A 8 2.41 17.82 17.42
CA ALA A 8 1.18 17.78 16.63
C ALA A 8 0.47 16.41 16.73
N ALA A 9 -0.86 16.41 16.56
CA ALA A 9 -1.63 15.17 16.51
C ALA A 9 -1.17 14.27 15.33
N PRO A 10 -0.98 12.96 15.51
CA PRO A 10 -0.46 12.06 14.46
C PRO A 10 -1.25 12.12 13.15
N ALA A 11 -2.59 12.17 13.22
CA ALA A 11 -3.45 12.30 12.04
C ALA A 11 -3.20 13.61 11.26
N SER A 12 -2.87 14.70 11.96
CA SER A 12 -2.53 15.98 11.33
C SER A 12 -1.16 15.91 10.65
N VAL A 13 -0.18 15.27 11.29
CA VAL A 13 1.15 15.04 10.69
C VAL A 13 1.03 14.19 9.43
N TYR A 14 0.25 13.10 9.48
CA TYR A 14 -0.04 12.26 8.32
C TYR A 14 -0.67 13.08 7.18
N LYS A 15 -1.74 13.83 7.46
CA LYS A 15 -2.41 14.69 6.46
C LYS A 15 -1.48 15.72 5.84
N LEU A 16 -0.63 16.36 6.65
CA LEU A 16 0.37 17.31 6.16
C LEU A 16 1.38 16.63 5.25
N LEU A 17 1.91 15.46 5.64
CA LEU A 17 2.89 14.71 4.84
C LEU A 17 2.31 14.31 3.48
N ILE A 18 1.13 13.68 3.46
CA ILE A 18 0.49 13.25 2.21
C ILE A 18 -0.07 14.41 1.38
N GLY A 19 -0.25 15.58 1.98
CA GLY A 19 -0.68 16.79 1.28
C GLY A 19 0.49 17.58 0.65
N CYS A 20 1.67 17.54 1.26
CA CYS A 20 2.85 18.27 0.79
C CYS A 20 3.69 17.49 -0.22
N VAL A 21 3.70 16.16 -0.15
CA VAL A 21 4.47 15.30 -1.08
C VAL A 21 3.51 14.78 -2.16
N VAL A 22 3.36 15.56 -3.23
CA VAL A 22 2.46 15.29 -4.36
C VAL A 22 3.05 15.82 -5.69
N PRO A 23 2.66 15.26 -6.85
CA PRO A 23 1.90 14.01 -7.01
C PRO A 23 2.73 12.80 -6.57
N ARG A 24 2.07 11.69 -6.20
CA ARG A 24 2.75 10.43 -5.86
C ARG A 24 2.39 9.34 -6.87
N PRO A 25 3.37 8.61 -7.42
CA PRO A 25 3.06 7.43 -8.20
C PRO A 25 2.44 6.36 -7.31
N ILE A 26 1.59 5.52 -7.90
CA ILE A 26 0.92 4.41 -7.20
C ILE A 26 1.62 3.11 -7.59
N ALA A 27 2.12 2.38 -6.60
CA ALA A 27 2.47 0.98 -6.78
C ALA A 27 1.22 0.13 -6.54
N TRP A 28 0.67 -0.48 -7.58
CA TRP A 28 -0.40 -1.45 -7.43
C TRP A 28 0.21 -2.85 -7.32
N VAL A 29 0.38 -3.30 -6.09
CA VAL A 29 1.24 -4.42 -5.74
C VAL A 29 0.44 -5.71 -5.72
N SER A 30 0.86 -6.67 -6.55
CA SER A 30 0.31 -8.03 -6.55
C SER A 30 1.25 -9.01 -5.86
N THR A 31 0.67 -9.91 -5.08
CA THR A 31 1.37 -10.98 -4.35
C THR A 31 0.53 -12.25 -4.34
N VAL A 32 1.14 -13.37 -4.02
CA VAL A 32 0.43 -14.65 -3.80
C VAL A 32 0.66 -15.08 -2.35
N GLY A 33 -0.43 -15.41 -1.65
CA GLY A 33 -0.39 -15.94 -0.29
C GLY A 33 0.18 -17.35 -0.21
N GLY A 34 0.55 -17.79 0.99
CA GLY A 34 1.05 -19.17 1.22
C GLY A 34 0.02 -20.27 0.95
N ASP A 35 -1.25 -19.89 0.93
CA ASP A 35 -2.41 -20.71 0.56
C ASP A 35 -2.76 -20.65 -0.94
N GLY A 36 -2.01 -19.86 -1.72
CA GLY A 36 -2.22 -19.66 -3.15
C GLY A 36 -3.25 -18.58 -3.50
N VAL A 37 -3.81 -17.87 -2.53
CA VAL A 37 -4.75 -16.77 -2.77
C VAL A 37 -3.99 -15.57 -3.35
N ASN A 38 -4.47 -14.99 -4.45
CA ASN A 38 -3.89 -13.76 -4.98
C ASN A 38 -4.32 -12.57 -4.13
N ASN A 39 -3.40 -11.64 -3.91
CA ASN A 39 -3.68 -10.38 -3.23
C ASN A 39 -3.26 -9.22 -4.11
N LEU A 40 -4.07 -8.17 -4.19
CA LEU A 40 -3.78 -6.96 -4.97
C LEU A 40 -4.13 -5.68 -4.19
N ALA A 41 -3.16 -4.78 -3.96
CA ALA A 41 -3.39 -3.56 -3.17
C ALA A 41 -2.56 -2.35 -3.64
N PRO A 42 -3.10 -1.11 -3.60
CA PRO A 42 -2.37 0.09 -4.01
C PRO A 42 -1.60 0.77 -2.86
N PHE A 43 -0.40 1.26 -3.16
CA PHE A 43 0.47 1.98 -2.23
C PHE A 43 1.02 3.25 -2.87
N SER A 44 0.75 4.42 -2.28
CA SER A 44 1.25 5.71 -2.80
C SER A 44 2.58 6.16 -2.17
N PHE A 45 3.09 5.47 -1.15
CA PHE A 45 4.46 5.67 -0.67
C PHE A 45 5.38 4.78 -1.49
N PHE A 46 5.60 5.17 -2.75
CA PHE A 46 6.34 4.41 -3.75
C PHE A 46 7.38 5.30 -4.43
N MET A 47 8.59 4.77 -4.64
CA MET A 47 9.69 5.47 -5.31
C MET A 47 10.70 4.52 -5.96
N GLY A 48 11.45 5.04 -6.94
CA GLY A 48 12.72 4.45 -7.37
C GLY A 48 13.82 4.70 -6.35
N VAL A 49 14.74 3.75 -6.21
CA VAL A 49 15.86 3.81 -5.24
C VAL A 49 17.19 3.91 -5.97
N CYS A 50 17.48 2.99 -6.89
CA CYS A 50 18.71 2.96 -7.67
C CYS A 50 18.43 2.34 -9.05
N ASN A 51 19.25 2.65 -10.05
CA ASN A 51 19.17 2.03 -11.38
C ASN A 51 20.15 0.86 -11.56
N ASP A 52 21.14 0.69 -10.67
CA ASP A 52 22.11 -0.41 -10.73
C ASP A 52 22.50 -0.90 -9.30
N PRO A 53 22.03 -2.09 -8.88
CA PRO A 53 20.97 -2.85 -9.56
C PRO A 53 19.64 -2.06 -9.54
N PRO A 54 18.76 -2.24 -10.54
CA PRO A 54 17.44 -1.62 -10.54
C PRO A 54 16.68 -1.96 -9.26
N THR A 55 16.37 -0.93 -8.48
CA THR A 55 15.76 -1.06 -7.16
C THR A 55 14.64 -0.05 -7.00
N ILE A 56 13.50 -0.54 -6.51
CA ILE A 56 12.33 0.27 -6.15
C ILE A 56 11.96 -0.02 -4.70
N ALA A 57 11.22 0.89 -4.09
CA ALA A 57 10.68 0.71 -2.75
C ALA A 57 9.24 1.20 -2.68
N PHE A 58 8.41 0.44 -1.97
CA PHE A 58 7.12 0.91 -1.48
C PHE A 58 7.02 0.68 0.02
N SER A 59 6.21 1.49 0.71
CA SER A 59 6.00 1.38 2.15
C SER A 59 4.53 1.06 2.46
N SER A 60 4.31 0.06 3.31
CA SER A 60 3.00 -0.27 3.86
C SER A 60 2.94 0.14 5.34
N GLY A 61 1.94 0.94 5.69
CA GLY A 61 1.58 1.15 7.10
C GLY A 61 1.01 -0.12 7.74
N PRO A 62 0.90 -0.15 9.08
CA PRO A 62 0.24 -1.25 9.78
C PRO A 62 -1.25 -1.31 9.41
N ARG A 63 -1.82 -2.51 9.43
CA ARG A 63 -3.27 -2.70 9.36
C ARG A 63 -3.93 -2.06 10.58
N GLY A 64 -5.03 -1.35 10.39
CA GLY A 64 -5.75 -0.65 11.45
C GLY A 64 -5.06 0.60 12.03
N GLY A 65 -3.94 1.06 11.44
CA GLY A 65 -3.17 2.20 11.95
C GLY A 65 -3.91 3.55 11.95
N ASP A 66 -4.93 3.68 11.10
CA ASP A 66 -5.63 4.96 10.86
C ASP A 66 -7.10 4.91 11.32
N VAL A 67 -7.63 3.72 11.65
CA VAL A 67 -9.06 3.50 11.93
C VAL A 67 -9.21 2.68 13.21
N GLY A 68 -9.84 3.29 14.23
CA GLY A 68 -9.87 2.81 15.60
C GLY A 68 -10.25 1.33 15.80
N GLY A 69 -9.26 0.52 16.18
CA GLY A 69 -9.47 -0.70 16.97
C GLY A 69 -9.26 -2.04 16.27
N ALA A 70 -8.85 -2.09 15.00
CA ALA A 70 -8.42 -3.34 14.38
C ALA A 70 -7.00 -3.74 14.83
N ALA A 71 -6.74 -5.05 14.92
CA ALA A 71 -5.47 -5.59 15.39
C ALA A 71 -4.27 -4.96 14.66
N VAL A 72 -3.32 -4.41 15.43
CA VAL A 72 -2.07 -3.88 14.90
C VAL A 72 -1.29 -5.04 14.29
N GLY A 73 -1.17 -5.06 12.97
CA GLY A 73 -0.54 -6.15 12.25
C GLY A 73 -0.02 -5.75 10.87
N LYS A 74 0.67 -6.67 10.21
CA LYS A 74 1.12 -6.50 8.82
C LYS A 74 -0.07 -6.65 7.88
N LYS A 75 -0.14 -5.80 6.86
CA LYS A 75 -1.05 -6.01 5.72
C LYS A 75 -0.64 -7.26 4.93
N ASP A 76 -1.59 -7.80 4.20
CA ASP A 76 -1.51 -9.10 3.53
C ASP A 76 -0.40 -9.09 2.48
N THR A 77 -0.26 -8.01 1.72
CA THR A 77 0.88 -7.76 0.83
C THR A 77 2.24 -7.93 1.52
N VAL A 78 2.43 -7.35 2.71
CA VAL A 78 3.71 -7.46 3.44
C VAL A 78 3.93 -8.89 3.94
N ARG A 79 2.87 -9.52 4.48
CA ARG A 79 2.93 -10.91 4.94
C ARG A 79 3.33 -11.85 3.80
N ASN A 80 2.75 -11.65 2.62
CA ASN A 80 3.01 -12.45 1.44
C ASN A 80 4.44 -12.24 0.94
N VAL A 81 4.91 -10.99 0.81
CA VAL A 81 6.29 -10.69 0.38
C VAL A 81 7.33 -11.29 1.32
N GLU A 82 7.10 -11.24 2.63
CA GLU A 82 8.03 -11.86 3.61
C GLU A 82 8.03 -13.39 3.53
N LEU A 83 6.89 -13.99 3.16
CA LEU A 83 6.75 -15.44 3.05
C LEU A 83 7.35 -15.97 1.74
N THR A 84 7.08 -15.31 0.61
CA THR A 84 7.43 -15.79 -0.72
C THR A 84 8.71 -15.18 -1.27
N GLY A 85 9.09 -14.00 -0.81
CA GLY A 85 10.20 -13.21 -1.35
C GLY A 85 9.86 -12.41 -2.60
N ASP A 86 8.64 -12.54 -3.14
CA ASP A 86 8.27 -12.04 -4.46
C ASP A 86 7.03 -11.13 -4.43
N PHE A 87 7.05 -10.10 -5.28
CA PHE A 87 5.91 -9.26 -5.63
C PHE A 87 6.08 -8.67 -7.02
N VAL A 88 4.98 -8.14 -7.58
CA VAL A 88 5.01 -7.34 -8.81
C VAL A 88 4.38 -5.99 -8.54
N VAL A 89 5.00 -4.94 -9.09
CA VAL A 89 4.42 -3.59 -9.10
C VAL A 89 3.81 -3.33 -10.47
N ASN A 90 2.51 -3.09 -10.49
CA ASN A 90 1.76 -2.73 -11.67
C ASN A 90 1.58 -1.20 -11.72
N VAL A 91 1.87 -0.61 -12.88
CA VAL A 91 1.62 0.82 -13.13
C VAL A 91 0.16 0.97 -13.53
N VAL A 92 -0.53 1.91 -12.90
CA VAL A 92 -1.97 2.12 -13.06
C VAL A 92 -2.21 3.33 -13.96
N ASP A 93 -3.01 3.14 -15.00
CA ASP A 93 -3.50 4.21 -15.84
C ASP A 93 -4.92 4.63 -15.40
N ASP A 94 -5.45 5.68 -16.06
CA ASP A 94 -6.76 6.23 -15.74
C ASP A 94 -7.91 5.24 -15.99
N ALA A 95 -7.72 4.31 -16.95
CA ALA A 95 -8.72 3.31 -17.30
C ALA A 95 -8.92 2.24 -16.21
N LEU A 96 -7.90 2.02 -15.37
CA LEU A 96 -7.93 1.08 -14.26
C LEU A 96 -8.04 1.77 -12.89
N ALA A 97 -8.27 3.09 -12.85
CA ALA A 97 -8.28 3.85 -11.61
C ALA A 97 -9.38 3.39 -10.63
N GLU A 98 -10.58 3.06 -11.14
CA GLU A 98 -11.69 2.57 -10.31
C GLU A 98 -11.42 1.18 -9.75
N GLN A 99 -10.89 0.27 -10.59
CA GLN A 99 -10.48 -1.08 -10.20
C GLN A 99 -9.40 -1.02 -9.13
N MET A 100 -8.34 -0.23 -9.35
CA MET A 100 -7.27 -0.03 -8.38
C MET A 100 -7.79 0.52 -7.06
N ASN A 101 -8.69 1.51 -7.11
CA ASN A 101 -9.29 2.07 -5.90
C ASN A 101 -10.13 1.03 -5.15
N LEU A 102 -10.86 0.15 -5.87
CA LEU A 102 -11.63 -0.93 -5.26
C LEU A 102 -10.74 -1.88 -4.45
N THR A 103 -9.53 -2.20 -4.93
CA THR A 103 -8.60 -3.07 -4.19
C THR A 103 -7.92 -2.41 -2.99
N SER A 104 -8.23 -1.15 -2.67
CA SER A 104 -7.75 -0.47 -1.45
C SER A 104 -8.61 -0.77 -0.21
N GLY A 105 -9.75 -1.45 -0.39
CA GLY A 105 -10.68 -1.80 0.68
C GLY A 105 -10.10 -2.74 1.73
N GLU A 106 -10.79 -2.82 2.88
CA GLU A 106 -10.45 -3.77 3.94
C GLU A 106 -11.21 -5.08 3.70
N TYR A 107 -10.53 -6.06 3.09
CA TYR A 107 -11.07 -7.39 2.83
C TYR A 107 -10.45 -8.47 3.74
N PRO A 108 -11.16 -9.57 4.01
CA PRO A 108 -10.57 -10.79 4.56
C PRO A 108 -9.42 -11.31 3.69
N ALA A 109 -8.45 -12.00 4.30
CA ALA A 109 -7.23 -12.45 3.63
C ALA A 109 -7.45 -13.55 2.58
N ASP A 110 -8.62 -14.19 2.58
CA ASP A 110 -9.04 -15.21 1.63
C ASP A 110 -9.78 -14.64 0.41
N VAL A 111 -9.94 -13.31 0.32
CA VAL A 111 -10.52 -12.63 -0.83
C VAL A 111 -9.44 -12.33 -1.88
N ASP A 112 -9.66 -12.79 -3.11
CA ASP A 112 -8.85 -12.43 -4.26
C ASP A 112 -9.31 -11.08 -4.84
N GLU A 113 -8.54 -10.00 -4.62
CA GLU A 113 -8.93 -8.69 -5.13
C GLU A 113 -8.81 -8.54 -6.66
N PHE A 114 -8.10 -9.43 -7.36
CA PHE A 114 -8.17 -9.46 -8.83
C PHE A 114 -9.58 -9.87 -9.27
N ALA A 115 -10.12 -10.94 -8.67
CA ALA A 115 -11.48 -11.39 -8.98
C ALA A 115 -12.54 -10.35 -8.58
N LEU A 116 -12.28 -9.58 -7.51
CA LEU A 116 -13.14 -8.48 -7.09
C LEU A 116 -13.12 -7.29 -8.06
N ALA A 117 -11.94 -6.93 -8.56
CA ALA A 117 -11.73 -5.76 -9.41
C ALA A 117 -12.14 -5.99 -10.87
N GLY A 118 -12.17 -7.24 -11.33
CA GLY A 118 -12.47 -7.62 -12.72
C GLY A 118 -11.32 -7.36 -13.67
#